data_AF-A0A3D2RZM1-F1
#
_entry.id   AF-A0A3D2RZM1-F1
#
_cell.length_a   1.000
_cell.length_b   1.000
_cell.length_c   1.000
_cell.angle_alpha   90.00
_cell.angle_beta   90.00
_cell.angle_gamma   90.00
#
_symmetry.space_group_name_H-M   'P 1'
#
loop_
_entity.id
_entity.type
_entity.pdbx_description
1 polymer ?
#
loop_
_entity_poly.entity_id
_entity_poly.type
_entity_poly.pdbx_seq_one_letter_code
_entity_poly.pdbx_strand_id
1 'polypeptide(L)'
;MHKSNFQPGALELGKSVAGSSDIELCGIDALVECDDWIQLGADSLSDACEFKNAVGINYRCYYMIEQILNKDIVLHERGVGTIIQHSQSFFLDREFPVLWGDHPKTAVSFRGGEQAKNFNVPGHLRVSSIVPPTYIEALASPFSVIASIHAFNPTPVEIEENSLLGRIGDVIQSVDMDELREMINIGKDAIAALEATQKQLKLKARRVDLTRKDAVISAPILRAAPKYTTATRPKAQQGSIIFNTDTKYLEFFDGQYWMSLRGHRDGAV
;
A
#
# COMPACT_ATOMS: atom_id res chain seq x y z
N MET A 1 -0.51 2.98 7.26
CA MET A 1 -0.11 3.43 5.91
C MET A 1 0.63 4.76 6.10
N HIS A 2 1.95 4.70 6.24
CA HIS A 2 2.78 5.92 6.30
C HIS A 2 3.04 6.35 4.86
N LYS A 3 2.21 7.26 4.36
CA LYS A 3 2.48 7.86 3.05
C LYS A 3 3.62 8.86 3.23
N SER A 4 4.56 8.88 2.31
CA SER A 4 5.58 9.92 2.27
C SER A 4 5.12 11.06 1.35
N ASN A 5 5.19 12.28 1.85
CA ASN A 5 4.90 13.47 1.06
C ASN A 5 6.10 14.41 1.23
N PHE A 6 7.13 14.15 0.43
CA PHE A 6 8.40 14.86 0.53
C PHE A 6 8.28 16.23 -0.17
N GLN A 7 7.65 17.18 0.52
CA GLN A 7 7.62 18.58 0.12
C GLN A 7 8.55 19.41 1.02
N PRO A 8 9.63 19.99 0.45
CA PRO A 8 10.46 20.96 1.16
C PRO A 8 9.71 22.30 1.29
N GLY A 9 10.18 23.15 2.20
CA GLY A 9 9.69 24.54 2.32
C GLY A 9 8.74 24.78 3.49
N ALA A 10 8.57 23.81 4.39
CA ALA A 10 7.99 24.08 5.70
C ALA A 10 9.00 24.80 6.59
N LEU A 11 8.56 25.75 7.40
CA LEU A 11 9.40 26.50 8.34
C LEU A 11 8.57 26.97 9.53
N GLU A 12 8.96 26.58 10.74
CA GLU A 12 8.26 26.95 11.99
C GLU A 12 9.24 27.18 13.15
N LEU A 13 8.78 27.90 14.17
CA LEU A 13 9.46 27.94 15.46
C LEU A 13 9.22 26.62 16.19
N GLY A 14 10.31 26.01 16.67
CA GLY A 14 10.28 24.83 17.50
C GLY A 14 10.40 25.14 18.99
N LYS A 15 9.84 24.28 19.81
CA LYS A 15 10.03 24.29 21.26
C LYS A 15 10.36 22.89 21.75
N SER A 16 11.46 22.76 22.49
CA SER A 16 11.83 21.49 23.11
C SER A 16 10.86 21.15 24.25
N VAL A 17 10.47 19.89 24.32
CA VAL A 17 9.57 19.37 25.36
C VAL A 17 10.41 18.68 26.42
N ALA A 18 10.24 19.08 27.69
CA ALA A 18 11.01 18.51 28.79
C ALA A 18 10.76 16.99 28.91
N GLY A 19 11.84 16.21 28.80
CA GLY A 19 11.78 14.74 28.91
C GLY A 19 11.30 14.01 27.65
N SER A 20 11.06 14.71 26.54
CA SER A 20 10.83 14.10 25.23
C SER A 20 11.94 14.48 24.25
N SER A 21 12.19 13.61 23.27
CA SER A 21 12.95 13.96 22.08
C SER A 21 12.15 14.82 21.11
N ASP A 22 10.84 14.96 21.28
CA ASP A 22 10.00 15.63 20.28
C ASP A 22 10.16 17.15 20.35
N ILE A 23 9.96 17.79 19.20
CA ILE A 23 9.91 19.24 19.09
C ILE A 23 8.47 19.66 18.83
N GLU A 24 7.91 20.45 19.74
CA GLU A 24 6.61 21.10 19.52
C GLU A 24 6.77 22.15 18.41
N LEU A 25 5.88 22.11 17.43
CA LEU A 25 5.82 23.01 16.28
C LEU A 25 4.84 24.13 16.61
N CYS A 26 5.35 25.34 16.79
CA CYS A 26 4.60 26.48 17.31
C CYS A 26 3.99 27.38 16.22
N GLY A 27 4.07 26.98 14.95
CA GLY A 27 3.57 27.77 13.83
C GLY A 27 4.53 28.87 13.36
N ILE A 28 4.12 29.54 12.28
CA ILE A 28 4.87 30.64 11.66
C ILE A 28 4.71 31.94 12.45
N ASP A 29 3.53 32.19 13.03
CA ASP A 29 3.27 33.40 13.81
C ASP A 29 4.28 33.57 14.96
N ALA A 30 4.61 32.47 15.64
CA ALA A 30 5.61 32.47 16.71
C ALA A 30 7.04 32.80 16.20
N LEU A 31 7.32 32.53 14.92
CA LEU A 31 8.59 32.87 14.27
C LEU A 31 8.69 34.38 13.98
N VAL A 32 7.56 35.02 13.62
CA VAL A 32 7.46 36.48 13.35
C VAL A 32 7.70 37.30 14.62
N GLU A 33 7.40 36.74 15.80
CA GLU A 33 7.67 37.39 17.09
C GLU A 33 9.15 37.32 17.53
N CYS A 34 9.98 36.56 16.81
CA CYS A 34 11.41 36.39 17.11
C CYS A 34 12.31 37.33 16.27
N ASP A 35 13.55 37.58 16.72
CA ASP A 35 14.55 38.42 16.03
C ASP A 35 14.66 38.15 14.52
N ASP A 36 14.85 39.20 13.71
CA ASP A 36 14.96 39.19 12.23
C ASP A 36 15.90 38.11 11.65
N TRP A 37 16.89 37.65 12.42
CA TRP A 37 17.84 36.62 11.97
C TRP A 37 17.24 35.22 11.91
N ILE A 38 16.26 34.94 12.78
CA ILE A 38 15.49 33.68 12.76
C ILE A 38 14.51 33.71 11.59
N GLN A 39 14.07 34.91 11.21
CA GLN A 39 13.18 35.22 10.09
C GLN A 39 13.84 35.17 8.70
N LEU A 40 15.11 34.75 8.55
CA LEU A 40 15.73 34.59 7.23
C LEU A 40 14.93 33.59 6.37
N GLY A 41 14.13 34.11 5.43
CA GLY A 41 13.16 33.36 4.62
C GLY A 41 11.69 33.54 5.02
N ALA A 42 11.39 34.37 6.03
CA ALA A 42 10.06 34.56 6.60
C ALA A 42 9.17 35.59 5.90
N ASP A 43 9.76 36.56 5.21
CA ASP A 43 9.05 37.67 4.55
C ASP A 43 8.07 37.22 3.45
N SER A 44 8.13 35.95 3.03
CA SER A 44 7.24 35.31 2.06
C SER A 44 6.48 34.10 2.62
N LEU A 45 6.52 33.87 3.94
CA LEU A 45 5.82 32.75 4.55
C LEU A 45 4.32 33.04 4.65
N SER A 46 3.54 32.00 4.42
CA SER A 46 2.10 31.96 4.65
C SER A 46 1.78 30.69 5.41
N ASP A 47 0.55 30.54 5.92
CA ASP A 47 0.11 29.31 6.58
C ASP A 47 0.40 28.03 5.76
N ALA A 48 0.50 28.13 4.44
CA ALA A 48 0.89 27.02 3.56
C ALA A 48 2.29 26.46 3.86
N CYS A 49 3.16 27.24 4.51
CA CYS A 49 4.52 26.85 4.90
C CYS A 49 4.58 26.22 6.31
N GLU A 50 3.44 26.05 7.00
CA GLU A 50 3.41 25.23 8.21
C GLU A 50 3.55 23.75 7.85
N PHE A 51 4.26 22.98 8.68
CA PHE A 51 4.50 21.55 8.48
C PHE A 51 3.21 20.76 8.27
N LYS A 52 2.15 21.07 9.04
CA LYS A 52 0.86 20.39 8.91
C LYS A 52 0.22 20.58 7.53
N ASN A 53 0.50 21.70 6.87
CA ASN A 53 -0.06 22.07 5.58
C ASN A 53 0.86 21.67 4.42
N ALA A 54 2.16 21.91 4.54
CA ALA A 54 3.17 21.59 3.53
C ALA A 54 3.45 20.09 3.44
N VAL A 55 3.63 19.43 4.59
CA VAL A 55 3.97 17.99 4.66
C VAL A 55 2.71 17.14 4.86
N GLY A 56 1.89 17.52 5.84
CA GLY A 56 0.73 16.74 6.28
C GLY A 56 0.98 15.93 7.57
N ILE A 57 -0.10 15.52 8.23
CA ILE A 57 -0.05 14.79 9.52
C ILE A 57 0.12 13.28 9.27
N ASN A 58 1.01 12.64 10.04
CA ASN A 58 1.45 11.24 9.91
C ASN A 58 2.21 10.95 8.60
N TYR A 59 2.74 12.00 7.97
CA TYR A 59 3.62 11.90 6.82
C TYR A 59 5.06 12.11 7.27
N ARG A 60 5.97 11.31 6.70
CA ARG A 60 7.42 11.51 6.89
C ARG A 60 7.92 12.66 6.05
N CYS A 61 8.88 13.38 6.60
CA CYS A 61 9.64 14.41 5.91
C CYS A 61 11.10 14.42 6.35
N TYR A 62 11.95 15.04 5.54
CA TYR A 62 13.29 15.42 5.95
C TYR A 62 13.22 16.76 6.67
N TYR A 63 13.83 16.81 7.85
CA TYR A 63 13.88 18.02 8.65
C TYR A 63 15.32 18.51 8.85
N MET A 64 15.43 19.80 9.15
CA MET A 64 16.58 20.45 9.76
C MET A 64 16.09 21.22 10.99
N ILE A 65 16.73 20.99 12.12
CA ILE A 65 16.54 21.76 13.34
C ILE A 65 17.82 22.53 13.60
N GLU A 66 17.71 23.84 13.82
CA GLU A 66 18.82 24.72 14.17
C GLU A 66 18.50 25.45 15.47
N GLN A 67 19.40 25.36 16.43
CA GLN A 67 19.34 26.13 17.65
C GLN A 67 20.15 27.40 17.49
N ILE A 68 19.47 28.54 17.61
CA ILE A 68 20.03 29.86 17.38
C ILE A 68 20.14 30.60 18.71
N LEU A 69 21.35 31.04 19.04
CA LEU A 69 21.65 31.86 20.22
C LEU A 69 22.54 33.01 19.79
N ASN A 70 22.15 34.25 20.12
CA ASN A 70 22.90 35.46 19.75
C ASN A 70 23.24 35.56 18.26
N LYS A 71 22.32 35.11 17.38
CA LYS A 71 22.45 35.07 15.91
C LYS A 71 23.43 34.03 15.36
N ASP A 72 24.00 33.18 16.21
CA ASP A 72 24.83 32.05 15.82
C ASP A 72 24.07 30.73 15.97
N ILE A 73 24.29 29.80 15.04
CA ILE A 73 23.81 28.42 15.15
C ILE A 73 24.76 27.68 16.08
N VAL A 74 24.26 27.31 17.27
CA VAL A 74 25.05 26.64 18.33
C VAL A 74 24.84 25.13 18.35
N LEU A 75 23.77 24.66 17.72
CA LEU A 75 23.47 23.24 17.56
C LEU A 75 22.59 23.08 16.33
N HIS A 76 22.80 22.03 15.56
CA HIS A 76 21.86 21.66 14.51
C HIS A 76 21.78 20.15 14.34
N GLU A 77 20.67 19.70 13.78
CA GLU A 77 20.38 18.30 13.51
C GLU A 77 19.62 18.18 12.18
N ARG A 78 19.92 17.14 11.41
CA ARG A 78 19.15 16.73 10.24
C ARG A 78 18.71 15.30 10.39
N GLY A 79 17.51 15.01 9.92
CA GLY A 79 17.00 13.64 9.95
C GLY A 79 15.71 13.46 9.19
N VAL A 80 15.12 12.29 9.38
CA VAL A 80 13.77 11.96 8.96
C VAL A 80 12.89 11.95 10.20
N GLY A 81 11.74 12.60 10.09
CA GLY A 81 10.74 12.64 11.15
C GLY A 81 9.33 12.68 10.61
N THR A 82 8.37 12.46 11.52
CA THR A 82 6.95 12.44 11.21
C THR A 82 6.24 13.54 11.98
N ILE A 83 5.29 14.20 11.32
CA ILE A 83 4.46 15.20 11.98
C ILE A 83 3.31 14.50 12.69
N ILE A 84 3.28 14.55 14.01
CA ILE A 84 2.24 13.96 14.83
C ILE A 84 1.39 15.05 15.50
N GLN A 85 0.11 14.77 15.69
CA GLN A 85 -0.81 15.67 16.38
C GLN A 85 -1.16 15.09 17.73
N HIS A 86 -0.91 15.85 18.80
CA HIS A 86 -1.38 15.52 20.15
C HIS A 86 -2.30 16.64 20.65
N SER A 87 -3.58 16.29 20.84
CA SER A 87 -4.63 17.23 21.21
C SER A 87 -4.77 18.37 20.18
N GLN A 88 -4.26 19.56 20.49
CA GLN A 88 -4.31 20.76 19.64
C GLN A 88 -2.93 21.21 19.15
N SER A 89 -1.85 20.56 19.61
CA SER A 89 -0.48 20.89 19.22
C SER A 89 0.06 19.87 18.21
N PHE A 90 1.00 20.34 17.39
CA PHE A 90 1.74 19.52 16.44
C PHE A 90 3.16 19.32 16.92
N PHE A 91 3.71 18.15 16.66
CA PHE A 91 5.06 17.77 17.08
C PHE A 91 5.78 17.13 15.91
N LEU A 92 7.08 17.42 15.81
CA LEU A 92 8.00 16.67 15.00
C LEU A 92 8.56 15.50 15.84
N ASP A 93 8.10 14.29 15.52
CA ASP A 93 8.67 13.04 16.02
C ASP A 93 9.91 12.69 15.21
N ARG A 94 11.07 12.66 15.87
CA ARG A 94 12.39 12.53 15.24
C ARG A 94 12.79 11.05 15.11
N GLU A 95 12.16 10.35 14.17
CA GLU A 95 12.36 8.90 13.95
C GLU A 95 13.81 8.51 13.66
N PHE A 96 14.45 9.17 12.69
CA PHE A 96 15.81 8.84 12.25
C PHE A 96 16.69 10.09 12.20
N PRO A 97 17.35 10.47 13.29
CA PRO A 97 18.38 11.50 13.26
C PRO A 97 19.58 11.00 12.44
N VAL A 98 20.07 11.80 11.49
CA VAL A 98 21.11 11.39 10.53
C VAL A 98 22.42 12.13 10.76
N LEU A 99 22.37 13.44 10.98
CA LEU A 99 23.53 14.29 11.23
C LEU A 99 23.27 15.24 12.38
N TRP A 100 24.28 15.52 13.18
CA TRP A 100 24.25 16.64 14.14
C TRP A 100 25.58 17.37 14.18
N GLY A 101 25.57 18.60 14.69
CA GLY A 101 26.78 19.37 14.91
C GLY A 101 26.58 20.57 15.82
N ASP A 102 27.66 20.97 16.48
CA ASP A 102 27.75 22.09 17.43
C ASP A 102 28.12 23.43 16.75
N HIS A 103 28.29 23.42 15.43
CA HIS A 103 28.55 24.61 14.62
C HIS A 103 28.05 24.33 13.19
N PRO A 104 27.56 25.32 12.41
CA PRO A 104 27.02 25.09 11.05
C PRO A 104 28.00 24.50 10.02
N LYS A 105 29.27 24.30 10.39
CA LYS A 105 30.32 23.69 9.54
C LYS A 105 30.80 22.33 10.07
N THR A 106 30.39 21.96 11.27
CA THR A 106 30.70 20.66 11.87
C THR A 106 29.47 19.79 11.68
N ALA A 107 29.59 18.62 11.08
CA ALA A 107 28.49 17.67 11.03
C ALA A 107 29.06 16.27 11.18
N VAL A 108 28.54 15.53 12.15
CA VAL A 108 28.90 14.14 12.40
C VAL A 108 27.66 13.28 12.24
N SER A 109 27.81 12.14 11.58
CA SER A 109 26.71 11.19 11.40
C SER A 109 26.38 10.53 12.73
N PHE A 110 25.08 10.39 12.99
CA PHE A 110 24.63 9.49 14.05
C PHE A 110 25.07 8.06 13.72
N ARG A 111 25.52 7.34 14.74
CA ARG A 111 25.80 5.91 14.62
C ARG A 111 24.51 5.12 14.86
N GLY A 112 24.41 3.94 14.26
CA GLY A 112 23.23 3.09 14.43
C GLY A 112 22.90 2.85 15.92
N GLY A 113 21.68 3.22 16.33
CA GLY A 113 21.20 3.10 17.71
C GLY A 113 21.41 4.35 18.59
N GLU A 114 22.06 5.40 18.09
CA GLU A 114 22.12 6.67 18.80
C GLU A 114 20.76 7.38 18.77
N GLN A 115 20.38 7.96 19.90
CA GLN A 115 19.15 8.75 20.03
C GLN A 115 19.38 10.20 19.63
N ALA A 116 18.30 10.85 19.19
CA ALA A 116 18.28 12.26 18.80
C ALA A 116 18.77 13.16 19.95
N LYS A 117 19.50 14.23 19.63
CA LYS A 117 20.09 15.09 20.67
C LYS A 117 19.02 15.92 21.35
N ASN A 118 19.22 16.23 22.63
CA ASN A 118 18.33 17.13 23.35
C ASN A 118 18.68 18.59 23.08
N PHE A 119 17.71 19.35 22.60
CA PHE A 119 17.80 20.79 22.39
C PHE A 119 17.51 21.56 23.69
N ASN A 120 18.36 21.36 24.70
CA ASN A 120 18.18 21.90 26.06
C ASN A 120 19.07 23.11 26.38
N VAL A 121 19.82 23.63 25.40
CA VAL A 121 20.61 24.86 25.61
C VAL A 121 19.73 26.10 25.40
N PRO A 122 20.15 27.29 25.87
CA PRO A 122 19.43 28.53 25.59
C PRO A 122 19.39 28.84 24.08
N GLY A 123 18.30 29.44 23.61
CA GLY A 123 18.13 29.88 22.23
C GLY A 123 16.77 29.50 21.65
N HIS A 124 16.54 29.92 20.41
CA HIS A 124 15.35 29.58 19.64
C HIS A 124 15.62 28.39 18.74
N LEU A 125 14.63 27.50 18.56
CA LEU A 125 14.73 26.41 17.61
C LEU A 125 14.03 26.82 16.31
N ARG A 126 14.77 26.80 15.22
CA ARG A 126 14.21 26.91 13.87
C ARG A 126 14.08 25.51 13.30
N VAL A 127 12.88 25.14 12.88
CA VAL A 127 12.59 23.82 12.31
C VAL A 127 12.14 24.00 10.87
N SER A 128 12.76 23.28 9.93
CA SER A 128 12.43 23.40 8.50
C SER A 128 12.36 22.05 7.81
N SER A 129 11.49 21.91 6.80
CA SER A 129 11.52 20.77 5.89
C SER A 129 12.47 21.03 4.73
N ILE A 130 13.36 20.08 4.46
CA ILE A 130 14.45 20.24 3.50
C ILE A 130 14.40 19.18 2.41
N VAL A 131 15.03 19.46 1.27
CA VAL A 131 15.44 18.37 0.35
C VAL A 131 16.71 17.77 0.93
N PRO A 132 16.80 16.44 1.11
CA PRO A 132 18.01 15.81 1.64
C PRO A 132 19.18 16.13 0.70
N PRO A 133 20.25 16.80 1.18
CA PRO A 133 21.33 17.23 0.31
C PRO A 133 22.27 16.11 -0.11
N THR A 134 22.16 14.92 0.49
CA THR A 134 22.93 13.73 0.10
C THR A 134 22.04 12.50 -0.04
N TYR A 135 22.45 11.55 -0.89
CA TYR A 135 21.74 10.27 -1.02
C TYR A 135 21.79 9.44 0.28
N ILE A 136 22.78 9.68 1.15
CA ILE A 136 22.89 9.03 2.46
C ILE A 136 21.73 9.49 3.34
N GLU A 137 21.46 10.79 3.39
CA GLU A 137 20.29 11.33 4.08
C GLU A 137 19.00 10.83 3.41
N ALA A 138 18.92 10.82 2.08
CA ALA A 138 17.76 10.29 1.36
C ALA A 138 17.48 8.78 1.63
N LEU A 139 18.48 8.02 2.05
CA LEU A 139 18.36 6.58 2.37
C LEU A 139 18.40 6.31 3.88
N ALA A 140 18.13 7.31 4.71
CA ALA A 140 18.11 7.16 6.16
C ALA A 140 17.02 6.20 6.66
N SER A 141 15.87 6.14 5.98
CA SER A 141 14.81 5.17 6.28
C SER A 141 15.22 3.79 5.76
N PRO A 142 15.00 2.70 6.52
CA PRO A 142 15.33 1.35 6.07
C PRO A 142 14.52 0.96 4.82
N PHE A 143 15.00 -0.06 4.10
CA PHE A 143 14.35 -0.65 2.92
C PHE A 143 13.88 0.35 1.84
N SER A 144 14.57 1.49 1.73
CA SER A 144 14.19 2.56 0.83
C SER A 144 15.00 2.57 -0.46
N VAL A 145 14.37 2.99 -1.56
CA VAL A 145 15.00 3.22 -2.86
C VAL A 145 14.79 4.67 -3.28
N ILE A 146 15.78 5.29 -3.93
CA ILE A 146 15.61 6.64 -4.47
C ILE A 146 14.89 6.55 -5.81
N ALA A 147 13.75 7.23 -5.91
CA ALA A 147 12.97 7.36 -7.12
C ALA A 147 12.92 8.81 -7.60
N SER A 148 12.73 8.99 -8.90
CA SER A 148 12.52 10.30 -9.53
C SER A 148 11.02 10.51 -9.80
N ILE A 149 10.25 10.80 -8.74
CA ILE A 149 8.80 11.04 -8.88
C ILE A 149 8.55 12.42 -9.48
N HIS A 150 9.32 13.41 -9.02
CA HIS A 150 9.32 14.77 -9.56
C HIS A 150 10.68 15.13 -10.15
N ALA A 151 10.69 15.96 -11.20
CA ALA A 151 11.94 16.45 -11.78
C ALA A 151 12.79 17.17 -10.72
N PHE A 152 14.09 16.87 -10.68
CA PHE A 152 15.07 17.47 -9.76
C PHE A 152 14.84 17.22 -8.25
N ASN A 153 13.89 16.37 -7.86
CA ASN A 153 13.62 16.06 -6.46
C ASN A 153 13.77 14.54 -6.19
N PRO A 154 14.93 14.06 -5.68
CA PRO A 154 15.10 12.66 -5.34
C PRO A 154 14.13 12.30 -4.22
N THR A 155 13.20 11.40 -4.51
CA THR A 155 12.14 11.01 -3.57
C THR A 155 12.40 9.57 -3.11
N PRO A 156 12.72 9.35 -1.83
CA PRO A 156 12.83 8.00 -1.31
C PRO A 156 11.46 7.32 -1.30
N VAL A 157 11.44 6.06 -1.71
CA VAL A 157 10.29 5.18 -1.66
C VAL A 157 10.68 4.03 -0.75
N GLU A 158 10.06 3.95 0.42
CA GLU A 158 10.22 2.81 1.32
C GLU A 158 9.45 1.61 0.78
N ILE A 159 10.10 0.46 0.75
CA ILE A 159 9.52 -0.79 0.29
C ILE A 159 9.01 -1.58 1.48
N GLU A 160 7.70 -1.74 1.56
CA GLU A 160 7.05 -2.51 2.63
C GLU A 160 7.32 -4.02 2.48
N GLU A 161 7.15 -4.78 3.56
CA GLU A 161 7.29 -6.24 3.51
C GLU A 161 6.26 -6.86 2.55
N ASN A 162 6.68 -7.85 1.75
CA ASN A 162 5.83 -8.52 0.76
C ASN A 162 5.23 -7.60 -0.33
N SER A 163 5.89 -6.49 -0.61
CA SER A 163 5.50 -5.55 -1.66
C SER A 163 6.49 -5.54 -2.83
N LEU A 164 6.10 -4.89 -3.92
CA LEU A 164 6.91 -4.66 -5.12
C LEU A 164 7.05 -3.15 -5.37
N LEU A 165 8.18 -2.72 -5.93
CA LEU A 165 8.28 -1.36 -6.44
C LEU A 165 7.47 -1.25 -7.74
N GLY A 166 6.47 -0.40 -7.75
CA GLY A 166 5.60 -0.19 -8.91
C GLY A 166 5.37 1.29 -9.22
N ARG A 167 4.74 1.54 -10.36
CA ARG A 167 4.27 2.87 -10.74
C ARG A 167 2.76 2.83 -10.93
N ILE A 168 2.01 3.52 -10.08
CA ILE A 168 0.55 3.60 -10.11
C ILE A 168 0.15 5.07 -10.16
N GLY A 169 -0.69 5.45 -11.13
CA GLY A 169 -1.16 6.84 -11.26
C GLY A 169 -0.02 7.87 -11.37
N ASP A 170 1.05 7.53 -12.10
CA ASP A 170 2.28 8.33 -12.25
C ASP A 170 3.14 8.52 -10.99
N VAL A 171 2.80 7.86 -9.89
CA VAL A 171 3.60 7.84 -8.67
C VAL A 171 4.38 6.54 -8.60
N ILE A 172 5.69 6.63 -8.35
CA ILE A 172 6.52 5.47 -8.03
C ILE A 172 6.33 5.18 -6.54
N GLN A 173 5.85 3.99 -6.21
CA GLN A 173 5.50 3.62 -4.83
C GLN A 173 5.72 2.12 -4.56
N SER A 174 5.68 1.77 -3.28
CA SER A 174 5.54 0.39 -2.82
C SER A 174 4.13 -0.11 -3.16
N VAL A 175 4.01 -1.27 -3.78
CA VAL A 175 2.75 -1.87 -4.22
C VAL A 175 2.57 -3.21 -3.52
N ASP A 176 1.55 -3.31 -2.67
CA ASP A 176 1.21 -4.55 -1.99
C ASP A 176 0.43 -5.52 -2.90
N MET A 177 0.16 -6.73 -2.41
CA MET A 177 -0.53 -7.76 -3.18
C MET A 177 -1.98 -7.39 -3.52
N ASP A 178 -2.67 -6.61 -2.68
CA ASP A 178 -4.06 -6.22 -2.91
C ASP A 178 -4.14 -5.09 -3.94
N GLU A 179 -3.27 -4.08 -3.86
CA GLU A 179 -3.08 -3.08 -4.91
C GLU A 179 -2.70 -3.73 -6.24
N LEU A 180 -1.79 -4.72 -6.23
CA LEU A 180 -1.41 -5.46 -7.42
C LEU A 180 -2.61 -6.22 -8.04
N ARG A 181 -3.48 -6.80 -7.21
CA ARG A 181 -4.71 -7.48 -7.69
C ARG A 181 -5.67 -6.50 -8.34
N GLU A 182 -5.81 -5.31 -7.77
CA GLU A 182 -6.61 -4.23 -8.35
C GLU A 182 -6.04 -3.80 -9.69
N MET A 183 -4.72 -3.61 -9.79
CA MET A 183 -4.04 -3.26 -11.04
C MET A 183 -4.29 -4.30 -12.15
N ILE A 184 -4.22 -5.59 -11.82
CA ILE A 184 -4.28 -6.65 -12.82
C ILE A 184 -5.73 -7.03 -13.17
N ASN A 185 -6.75 -6.45 -12.53
CA ASN A 185 -8.19 -6.67 -12.85
C ASN A 185 -8.57 -8.16 -13.04
N ILE A 186 -7.82 -9.08 -12.42
CA ILE A 186 -7.81 -10.52 -12.78
C ILE A 186 -9.22 -11.09 -12.68
N GLY A 187 -9.99 -10.65 -11.68
CA GLY A 187 -11.37 -11.08 -11.51
C GLY A 187 -12.26 -10.74 -12.69
N LYS A 188 -12.23 -9.49 -13.18
CA LYS A 188 -13.09 -9.05 -14.28
C LYS A 188 -12.62 -9.61 -15.61
N ASP A 189 -11.32 -9.60 -15.86
CA ASP A 189 -10.77 -10.08 -17.14
C ASP A 189 -10.87 -11.61 -17.25
N ALA A 190 -10.67 -12.36 -16.16
CA ALA A 190 -10.86 -13.80 -16.16
C ALA A 190 -12.34 -14.19 -16.30
N ILE A 191 -13.25 -13.48 -15.62
CA ILE A 191 -14.70 -13.71 -15.78
C ILE A 191 -15.12 -13.37 -17.21
N ALA A 192 -14.70 -12.23 -17.75
CA ALA A 192 -15.00 -11.83 -19.13
C ALA A 192 -14.44 -12.84 -20.15
N ALA A 193 -13.22 -13.36 -19.93
CA ALA A 193 -12.64 -14.40 -20.77
C ALA A 193 -13.41 -15.73 -20.68
N LEU A 194 -13.92 -16.09 -19.50
CA LEU A 194 -14.78 -17.26 -19.29
C LEU A 194 -16.17 -17.09 -19.91
N GLU A 195 -16.75 -15.89 -19.87
CA GLU A 195 -18.04 -15.58 -20.49
C GLU A 195 -17.94 -15.54 -22.02
N ALA A 196 -16.84 -15.01 -22.56
CA ALA A 196 -16.60 -14.91 -24.00
C ALA A 196 -16.21 -16.24 -24.65
N THR A 197 -15.84 -17.26 -23.87
CA THR A 197 -15.37 -18.52 -24.45
C THR A 197 -16.51 -19.30 -25.12
N GLN A 198 -16.40 -19.49 -26.43
CA GLN A 198 -17.27 -20.41 -27.18
C GLN A 198 -16.71 -21.83 -27.25
N LYS A 199 -15.52 -22.06 -26.66
CA LYS A 199 -14.87 -23.38 -26.65
C LYS A 199 -15.41 -24.23 -25.50
N GLN A 200 -15.36 -25.55 -25.69
CA GLN A 200 -15.72 -26.50 -24.63
C GLN A 200 -14.81 -26.29 -23.41
N LEU A 201 -15.43 -25.99 -22.26
CA LEU A 201 -14.74 -25.93 -20.98
C LEU A 201 -14.46 -27.35 -20.46
N LYS A 202 -13.21 -27.82 -20.57
CA LYS A 202 -12.80 -29.13 -20.05
C LYS A 202 -12.49 -29.04 -18.55
N LEU A 203 -13.45 -29.42 -17.72
CA LEU A 203 -13.27 -29.51 -16.27
C LEU A 203 -12.70 -30.89 -15.88
N LYS A 204 -11.53 -30.93 -15.24
CA LYS A 204 -11.02 -32.14 -14.57
C LYS A 204 -11.59 -32.27 -13.15
N ALA A 205 -12.91 -32.16 -13.02
CA ALA A 205 -13.60 -32.27 -11.75
C ALA A 205 -14.24 -33.65 -11.58
N ARG A 206 -14.18 -34.23 -10.38
CA ARG A 206 -14.91 -35.45 -10.03
C ARG A 206 -16.41 -35.19 -9.81
N ARG A 207 -16.75 -33.96 -9.40
CA ARG A 207 -18.09 -33.53 -9.02
C ARG A 207 -18.26 -32.04 -9.36
N VAL A 208 -19.44 -31.67 -9.86
CA VAL A 208 -19.87 -30.28 -10.08
C VAL A 208 -21.17 -30.12 -9.30
N ASP A 209 -21.15 -29.29 -8.26
CA ASP A 209 -22.30 -29.06 -7.38
C ASP A 209 -23.01 -27.76 -7.73
N LEU A 210 -24.32 -27.87 -7.97
CA LEU A 210 -25.23 -26.75 -8.24
C LEU A 210 -26.14 -26.57 -7.02
N THR A 211 -25.70 -25.81 -6.03
CA THR A 211 -26.33 -25.78 -4.70
C THR A 211 -27.40 -24.70 -4.51
N ARG A 212 -27.48 -23.72 -5.43
CA ARG A 212 -28.47 -22.65 -5.36
C ARG A 212 -29.79 -23.07 -6.02
N LYS A 213 -30.90 -22.51 -5.54
CA LYS A 213 -32.27 -22.82 -6.01
C LYS A 213 -32.46 -22.57 -7.51
N ASP A 214 -31.71 -21.61 -8.05
CA ASP A 214 -31.76 -21.12 -9.43
C ASP A 214 -30.55 -21.59 -10.28
N ALA A 215 -29.77 -22.55 -9.79
CA ALA A 215 -28.65 -23.07 -10.54
C ALA A 215 -29.12 -23.93 -11.73
N VAL A 216 -28.66 -23.59 -12.94
CA VAL A 216 -29.07 -24.23 -14.19
C VAL A 216 -27.83 -24.62 -15.00
N ILE A 217 -27.84 -25.84 -15.57
CA ILE A 217 -26.98 -26.20 -16.69
C ILE A 217 -27.81 -26.04 -17.96
N SER A 218 -27.46 -25.07 -18.79
CA SER A 218 -28.04 -24.88 -20.12
C SER A 218 -26.97 -25.14 -21.17
N ALA A 219 -27.21 -26.12 -22.04
CA ALA A 219 -26.33 -26.44 -23.14
C ALA A 219 -27.16 -26.96 -24.32
N PRO A 220 -26.78 -26.65 -25.58
CA PRO A 220 -27.49 -27.18 -26.75
C PRO A 220 -27.36 -28.70 -26.85
N ILE A 221 -26.28 -29.28 -26.30
CA ILE A 221 -26.04 -30.72 -26.28
C ILE A 221 -25.45 -31.11 -24.93
N LEU A 222 -26.09 -32.06 -24.25
CA LEU A 222 -25.52 -32.79 -23.11
C LEU A 222 -25.20 -34.22 -23.54
N ARG A 223 -23.92 -34.62 -23.42
CA ARG A 223 -23.47 -35.97 -23.78
C ARG A 223 -23.04 -36.72 -22.53
N ALA A 224 -23.82 -37.73 -22.14
CA ALA A 224 -23.36 -38.71 -21.17
C ALA A 224 -22.22 -39.55 -21.77
N ALA A 225 -21.14 -39.75 -21.02
CA ALA A 225 -20.02 -40.56 -21.48
C ALA A 225 -20.44 -42.04 -21.56
N PRO A 226 -20.20 -42.76 -22.67
CA PRO A 226 -20.61 -44.15 -22.85
C PRO A 226 -19.63 -45.10 -22.14
N LYS A 227 -19.56 -45.02 -20.82
CA LYS A 227 -18.62 -45.79 -19.98
C LYS A 227 -19.27 -46.92 -19.20
N TYR A 228 -20.60 -46.95 -19.14
CA TYR A 228 -21.33 -47.84 -18.25
C TYR A 228 -22.05 -48.93 -19.04
N THR A 229 -22.02 -50.15 -18.50
CA THR A 229 -22.80 -51.30 -18.92
C THR A 229 -23.81 -51.63 -17.83
N THR A 230 -24.65 -52.64 -18.05
CA THR A 230 -25.60 -53.14 -17.05
C THR A 230 -24.88 -53.64 -15.80
N ALA A 231 -23.67 -54.19 -15.96
CA ALA A 231 -22.83 -54.74 -14.88
C ALA A 231 -21.95 -53.69 -14.19
N THR A 232 -21.60 -52.59 -14.87
CA THR A 232 -20.67 -51.57 -14.34
C THR A 232 -21.35 -50.29 -13.90
N ARG A 233 -22.67 -50.32 -13.68
CA ARG A 233 -23.43 -49.15 -13.21
C ARG A 233 -22.78 -48.53 -11.97
N PRO A 234 -22.75 -47.19 -11.86
CA PRO A 234 -22.25 -46.54 -10.66
C PRO A 234 -23.11 -46.91 -9.45
N LYS A 235 -22.58 -46.71 -8.25
CA LYS A 235 -23.32 -46.92 -7.00
C LYS A 235 -24.66 -46.17 -7.08
N ALA A 236 -25.75 -46.89 -6.84
CA ALA A 236 -27.09 -46.39 -7.05
C ALA A 236 -27.38 -45.18 -6.17
N GLN A 237 -27.49 -44.01 -6.81
CA GLN A 237 -27.85 -42.75 -6.18
C GLN A 237 -29.00 -42.14 -6.97
N GLN A 238 -30.08 -41.78 -6.27
CA GLN A 238 -31.29 -41.25 -6.90
C GLN A 238 -30.98 -40.04 -7.80
N GLY A 239 -31.58 -40.02 -8.98
CA GLY A 239 -31.36 -38.97 -9.99
C GLY A 239 -30.09 -39.15 -10.83
N SER A 240 -29.32 -40.22 -10.63
CA SER A 240 -28.19 -40.52 -11.51
C SER A 240 -28.67 -40.82 -12.92
N ILE A 241 -28.03 -40.21 -13.93
CA ILE A 241 -28.29 -40.46 -15.35
C ILE A 241 -27.01 -41.00 -15.99
N ILE A 242 -27.12 -42.11 -16.72
CA ILE A 242 -26.02 -42.75 -17.45
C ILE A 242 -26.44 -43.08 -18.88
N PHE A 243 -25.46 -43.28 -19.76
CA PHE A 243 -25.68 -43.97 -21.02
C PHE A 243 -25.18 -45.41 -20.87
N ASN A 244 -26.08 -46.39 -20.98
CA ASN A 244 -25.75 -47.81 -20.87
C ASN A 244 -25.42 -48.36 -22.27
N THR A 245 -24.21 -48.86 -22.46
CA THR A 245 -23.73 -49.35 -23.76
C THR A 245 -24.32 -50.70 -24.16
N ASP A 246 -24.78 -51.52 -23.21
CA ASP A 246 -25.43 -52.81 -23.52
C ASP A 246 -26.82 -52.59 -24.08
N THR A 247 -27.61 -51.77 -23.37
CA THR A 247 -29.01 -51.50 -23.73
C THR A 247 -29.10 -50.43 -24.82
N LYS A 248 -28.05 -49.63 -25.02
CA LYS A 248 -27.98 -48.49 -25.95
C LYS A 248 -29.00 -47.40 -25.63
N TYR A 249 -29.40 -47.28 -24.37
CA TYR A 249 -30.35 -46.28 -23.89
C TYR A 249 -29.71 -45.39 -22.81
N LEU A 250 -30.28 -44.18 -22.66
CA LEU A 250 -30.12 -43.43 -21.43
C LEU A 250 -30.89 -44.15 -20.32
N GLU A 251 -30.26 -44.28 -19.16
CA GLU A 251 -30.87 -44.86 -17.98
C GLU A 251 -30.78 -43.87 -16.82
N PHE A 252 -31.81 -43.83 -15.99
CA PHE A 252 -31.79 -43.08 -14.74
C PHE A 252 -32.17 -43.96 -13.55
N PHE A 253 -31.62 -43.65 -12.38
CA PHE A 253 -31.96 -44.34 -11.14
C PHE A 253 -33.02 -43.54 -10.37
N ASP A 254 -34.20 -44.11 -10.16
CA ASP A 254 -35.33 -43.44 -9.50
C ASP A 254 -35.26 -43.47 -7.96
N GLY A 255 -34.30 -44.21 -7.40
CA GLY A 255 -34.16 -44.46 -5.96
C GLY A 255 -34.31 -45.94 -5.59
N GLN A 256 -34.91 -46.75 -6.46
CA GLN A 256 -35.10 -48.19 -6.28
C GLN A 256 -34.60 -49.00 -7.48
N TYR A 257 -34.87 -48.55 -8.70
CA TYR A 257 -34.57 -49.26 -9.94
C TYR A 257 -33.86 -48.38 -10.97
N TRP A 258 -33.07 -49.02 -11.82
CA TRP A 258 -32.55 -48.38 -13.04
C TRP A 258 -33.60 -48.48 -14.13
N MET A 259 -34.08 -47.33 -14.60
CA MET A 259 -35.11 -47.22 -15.63
C MET A 259 -34.50 -46.74 -16.95
N SER A 260 -34.84 -47.37 -18.06
CA SER A 260 -34.41 -46.95 -19.39
C SER A 260 -35.38 -45.92 -19.98
N LEU A 261 -34.84 -44.81 -20.46
CA LEU A 261 -35.55 -43.86 -21.31
C LEU A 261 -35.59 -44.42 -22.74
N ARG A 262 -36.68 -45.11 -23.06
CA ARG A 262 -36.96 -45.61 -24.41
C ARG A 262 -37.67 -44.52 -25.21
N GLY A 263 -37.02 -44.03 -26.25
CA GLY A 263 -37.68 -43.15 -27.23
C GLY A 263 -38.51 -43.95 -28.22
N HIS A 264 -39.61 -43.37 -28.68
CA HIS A 264 -40.27 -43.81 -29.93
C HIS A 264 -39.38 -43.40 -31.10
N ARG A 265 -39.08 -44.31 -32.02
CA ARG A 265 -38.42 -43.98 -33.29
C ARG A 265 -39.52 -43.73 -34.32
N ASP A 266 -39.66 -42.50 -34.78
CA ASP A 266 -40.47 -42.22 -35.95
C ASP A 266 -39.90 -43.01 -37.15
N GLY A 267 -40.72 -43.89 -37.75
CA GLY A 267 -40.39 -44.59 -39.00
C GLY A 267 -39.83 -46.01 -38.89
N ALA A 268 -39.95 -46.70 -37.75
CA ALA A 268 -39.72 -48.15 -37.71
C ALA A 268 -41.01 -48.91 -38.11
N VAL A 269 -41.05 -49.39 -39.36
CA VAL A 269 -41.94 -50.48 -39.81
C VAL A 269 -41.26 -51.82 -39.51
#